data_AF-A0A954MUH4-F1
#
_entry.id   AF-A0A954MUH4-F1
#
_cell.length_a   1.000
_cell.length_b   1.000
_cell.length_c   1.000
_cell.angle_alpha   90.00
_cell.angle_beta   90.00
_cell.angle_gamma   90.00
#
_symmetry.space_group_name_H-M   'P 1'
#
loop_
_entity.id
_entity.type
_entity.pdbx_description
1 polymer ?
#
loop_
_entity_poly.entity_id
_entity_poly.type
_entity_poly.pdbx_seq_one_letter_code
_entity_poly.pdbx_strand_id
1 'polypeptide(L)'
;MGETFHQTKWAKNQELRSAAMLVLLMAICSVPVFNIELFKDGSGGEENGFWLCLIGMYISGALTVSSVVFWVTSYDEQVTIRGNRVGIRSLIRNQEFDISEIQRLSWTFFPAVAGALFFRLEQRRVSLSLEGFSRHDRLRIISVLRDLVPESVQRGWPEFCRRVALPLRDGRPRKPREKRINPRARPVRITRKNYDRIATVMIPLSIVYALVAWKLLNAPQVLASPFIVAGGWIVLRFSISREGFVVHRVPLTFTAQDRAMLPSMILMGGGMVLIFALDNWGIDKRIVAGIGLPPLLSGRLLLTLQRWKENKQWKLRNKHVFDEAVAAWENGTPPDGEAQTGDGPAAKRASYR
;
A
#
# COMPACT_ATOMS: atom_id res chain seq x y z
N MET A 1 -35.33 2.09 1.88
CA MET A 1 -34.58 0.87 1.48
C MET A 1 -33.09 1.12 1.73
N GLY A 2 -32.36 0.16 2.30
CA GLY A 2 -30.93 0.28 2.54
C GLY A 2 -30.16 -0.63 1.59
N GLU A 3 -29.22 -0.08 0.82
CA GLU A 3 -28.36 -0.84 -0.08
C GLU A 3 -27.04 -1.16 0.66
N THR A 4 -26.56 -2.40 0.54
CA THR A 4 -25.29 -2.86 1.13
C THR A 4 -24.38 -3.36 0.02
N PHE A 5 -23.18 -2.79 -0.07
CA PHE A 5 -22.18 -3.13 -1.07
C PHE A 5 -21.02 -3.87 -0.40
N HIS A 6 -20.60 -4.96 -1.03
CA HIS A 6 -19.48 -5.78 -0.57
C HIS A 6 -18.26 -5.55 -1.46
N GLN A 7 -17.15 -5.16 -0.86
CA GLN A 7 -15.87 -5.08 -1.56
C GLN A 7 -15.33 -6.50 -1.78
N THR A 8 -14.85 -6.82 -2.98
CA THR A 8 -14.12 -8.06 -3.24
C THR A 8 -12.66 -7.92 -2.78
N LYS A 9 -12.18 -8.95 -2.09
CA LYS A 9 -10.89 -9.09 -1.35
C LYS A 9 -9.60 -8.62 -2.03
N TRP A 10 -9.59 -8.33 -3.33
CA TRP A 10 -8.35 -8.37 -4.10
C TRP A 10 -7.55 -7.06 -4.13
N ALA A 11 -8.21 -5.91 -3.91
CA ALA A 11 -7.67 -4.65 -4.42
C ALA A 11 -6.96 -3.75 -3.37
N LYS A 12 -7.13 -3.98 -2.07
CA LYS A 12 -6.54 -3.10 -1.04
C LYS A 12 -5.07 -3.41 -0.67
N ASN A 13 -4.37 -4.13 -1.53
CA ASN A 13 -3.03 -4.67 -1.27
C ASN A 13 -1.88 -3.64 -1.33
N GLN A 14 -2.08 -2.43 -1.85
CA GLN A 14 -0.95 -1.51 -2.14
C GLN A 14 -0.63 -0.51 -1.01
N GLU A 15 -1.61 0.17 -0.41
CA GLU A 15 -1.36 1.12 0.68
C GLU A 15 -0.95 0.43 1.99
N LEU A 16 -1.39 -0.81 2.15
CA LEU A 16 -1.03 -1.66 3.27
C LEU A 16 0.40 -2.17 3.22
N ARG A 17 0.95 -2.39 2.01
CA ARG A 17 2.38 -2.69 1.83
C ARG A 17 3.28 -1.52 2.24
N SER A 18 2.81 -0.29 2.13
CA SER A 18 3.55 0.88 2.65
C SER A 18 3.45 1.01 4.17
N ALA A 19 2.28 0.76 4.76
CA ALA A 19 2.12 0.74 6.22
C ALA A 19 2.93 -0.41 6.85
N ALA A 20 2.98 -1.57 6.19
CA ALA A 20 3.88 -2.69 6.48
C ALA A 20 5.30 -2.20 6.70
N MET A 21 5.86 -1.64 5.63
CA MET A 21 7.23 -1.23 5.58
C MET A 21 7.54 -0.14 6.59
N LEU A 22 6.56 0.72 6.93
CA LEU A 22 6.73 1.72 7.96
C LEU A 22 6.80 1.10 9.37
N VAL A 23 5.94 0.12 9.68
CA VAL A 23 6.00 -0.61 10.96
C VAL A 23 7.29 -1.44 11.05
N LEU A 24 7.77 -1.97 9.92
CA LEU A 24 9.07 -2.65 9.83
C LEU A 24 10.22 -1.70 10.13
N LEU A 25 10.19 -0.52 9.51
CA LEU A 25 11.18 0.50 9.77
C LEU A 25 11.12 0.97 11.22
N MET A 26 9.94 1.20 11.78
CA MET A 26 9.78 1.59 13.20
C MET A 26 10.31 0.52 14.15
N ALA A 27 10.03 -0.76 13.89
CA ALA A 27 10.55 -1.88 14.68
C ALA A 27 12.07 -2.03 14.54
N ILE A 28 12.64 -1.73 13.38
CA ILE A 28 14.09 -1.68 13.18
C ILE A 28 14.71 -0.45 13.89
N CYS A 29 14.00 0.69 13.90
CA CYS A 29 14.47 1.95 14.49
C CYS A 29 14.38 2.04 16.03
N SER A 30 13.42 1.37 16.67
CA SER A 30 13.16 1.53 18.13
C SER A 30 14.07 0.69 19.02
N VAL A 31 14.88 -0.16 18.42
CA VAL A 31 15.66 -1.22 19.09
C VAL A 31 17.06 -0.82 19.57
N PRO A 32 17.77 0.15 18.96
CA PRO A 32 19.03 0.68 19.50
C PRO A 32 18.88 1.26 20.92
N VAL A 33 17.72 1.87 21.21
CA VAL A 33 17.51 2.65 22.44
C VAL A 33 17.44 1.76 23.69
N PHE A 34 16.95 0.52 23.55
CA PHE A 34 16.82 -0.40 24.69
C PHE A 34 18.09 -1.21 25.00
N ASN A 35 19.04 -1.32 24.06
CA ASN A 35 20.21 -2.19 24.25
C ASN A 35 21.47 -1.44 24.72
N ILE A 36 21.52 -0.10 24.62
CA ILE A 36 22.69 0.66 25.07
C ILE A 36 22.90 0.55 26.59
N GLU A 37 21.87 0.24 27.38
CA GLU A 37 22.00 0.05 28.84
C GLU A 37 22.38 -1.38 29.25
N LEU A 38 22.16 -2.39 28.40
CA LEU A 38 22.37 -3.80 28.76
C LEU A 38 23.79 -4.32 28.50
N PHE A 39 24.64 -3.54 27.82
CA PHE A 39 25.97 -3.96 27.35
C PHE A 39 27.11 -3.08 27.89
N LYS A 40 26.94 -2.43 29.05
CA LYS A 40 27.96 -1.52 29.59
C LYS A 40 29.11 -2.23 30.33
N ASP A 41 29.01 -3.53 30.58
CA ASP A 41 29.99 -4.27 31.39
C ASP A 41 30.90 -5.14 30.52
N GLY A 42 32.00 -4.52 30.08
CA GLY A 42 32.93 -4.99 29.07
C GLY A 42 33.58 -6.36 29.32
N SER A 43 33.42 -7.28 28.36
CA SER A 43 34.38 -8.36 28.11
C SER A 43 34.39 -8.76 26.62
N GLY A 44 35.58 -8.94 26.04
CA GLY A 44 35.85 -9.00 24.59
C GLY A 44 35.23 -10.12 23.75
N GLY A 45 34.14 -10.76 24.19
CA GLY A 45 33.25 -11.59 23.36
C GLY A 45 32.04 -10.84 22.77
N GLU A 46 31.94 -9.53 23.04
CA GLU A 46 30.75 -8.70 22.82
C GLU A 46 30.37 -8.43 21.36
N GLU A 47 31.32 -8.33 20.43
CA GLU A 47 31.01 -7.94 19.05
C GLU A 47 30.14 -8.97 18.32
N ASN A 48 30.40 -10.27 18.53
CA ASN A 48 29.65 -11.31 17.84
C ASN A 48 28.21 -11.41 18.39
N GLY A 49 28.03 -11.16 19.70
CA GLY A 49 26.75 -11.18 20.42
C GLY A 49 25.73 -10.23 19.84
N PHE A 50 26.25 -9.04 19.57
CA PHE A 50 25.50 -7.91 19.04
C PHE A 50 24.97 -8.16 17.62
N TRP A 51 25.80 -8.67 16.71
CA TRP A 51 25.41 -8.91 15.31
C TRP A 51 24.29 -9.94 15.16
N LEU A 52 24.34 -11.03 15.91
CA LEU A 52 23.29 -12.03 15.85
C LEU A 52 22.00 -11.45 16.44
N CYS A 53 22.01 -10.75 17.58
CA CYS A 53 20.81 -10.05 18.09
C CYS A 53 20.19 -9.13 17.01
N LEU A 54 20.99 -8.34 16.29
CA LEU A 54 20.52 -7.51 15.19
C LEU A 54 19.85 -8.32 14.07
N ILE A 55 20.44 -9.44 13.65
CA ILE A 55 19.89 -10.32 12.62
C ILE A 55 18.56 -10.95 13.08
N GLY A 56 18.49 -11.43 14.32
CA GLY A 56 17.26 -12.02 14.88
C GLY A 56 16.12 -11.01 15.00
N MET A 57 16.45 -9.77 15.33
CA MET A 57 15.50 -8.65 15.39
C MET A 57 15.03 -8.21 14.00
N TYR A 58 15.92 -8.22 13.00
CA TYR A 58 15.55 -7.92 11.62
C TYR A 58 14.55 -8.97 11.07
N ILE A 59 14.81 -10.26 11.33
CA ILE A 59 13.96 -11.36 10.86
C ILE A 59 12.61 -11.36 11.60
N SER A 60 12.60 -11.19 12.93
CA SER A 60 11.35 -11.17 13.71
C SER A 60 10.51 -9.92 13.40
N GLY A 61 11.14 -8.77 13.22
CA GLY A 61 10.48 -7.54 12.76
C GLY A 61 9.85 -7.71 11.38
N ALA A 62 10.59 -8.30 10.43
CA ALA A 62 10.11 -8.60 9.08
C ALA A 62 8.87 -9.51 9.08
N LEU A 63 8.89 -10.57 9.91
CA LEU A 63 7.78 -11.51 10.02
C LEU A 63 6.54 -10.91 10.70
N THR A 64 6.73 -10.15 11.79
CA THR A 64 5.62 -9.52 12.53
C THR A 64 4.89 -8.51 11.65
N VAL A 65 5.64 -7.69 10.92
CA VAL A 65 5.09 -6.75 9.95
C VAL A 65 4.33 -7.47 8.85
N SER A 66 4.95 -8.50 8.27
CA SER A 66 4.33 -9.26 7.19
C SER A 66 3.00 -9.87 7.64
N SER A 67 2.91 -10.32 8.90
CA SER A 67 1.68 -10.85 9.52
C SER A 67 0.60 -9.77 9.70
N VAL A 68 0.94 -8.61 10.28
CA VAL A 68 -0.03 -7.50 10.47
C VAL A 68 -0.59 -7.05 9.12
N VAL A 69 0.27 -6.99 8.11
CA VAL A 69 -0.11 -6.51 6.78
C VAL A 69 -0.99 -7.54 6.11
N PHE A 70 -0.65 -8.80 6.26
CA PHE A 70 -1.48 -9.88 5.78
C PHE A 70 -2.89 -9.85 6.41
N TRP A 71 -2.98 -9.65 7.73
CA TRP A 71 -4.25 -9.56 8.45
C TRP A 71 -5.11 -8.41 7.94
N VAL A 72 -4.54 -7.20 7.82
CA VAL A 72 -5.29 -6.04 7.35
C VAL A 72 -5.64 -6.16 5.85
N THR A 73 -4.87 -6.90 5.03
CA THR A 73 -5.18 -7.13 3.60
C THR A 73 -6.33 -8.10 3.38
N SER A 74 -6.68 -8.92 4.37
CA SER A 74 -7.60 -10.07 4.21
C SER A 74 -9.06 -9.76 4.51
N TYR A 75 -9.39 -8.54 4.91
CA TYR A 75 -10.75 -8.17 5.33
C TYR A 75 -11.50 -7.33 4.28
N ASP A 76 -12.78 -7.64 4.15
CA ASP A 76 -13.71 -6.98 3.25
C ASP A 76 -14.26 -5.70 3.90
N GLU A 77 -14.10 -4.56 3.24
CA GLU A 77 -14.83 -3.36 3.64
C GLU A 77 -16.26 -3.46 3.12
N GLN A 78 -17.21 -3.14 3.99
CA GLN A 78 -18.61 -3.08 3.65
C GLN A 78 -19.05 -1.62 3.68
N VAL A 79 -19.73 -1.21 2.63
CA VAL A 79 -20.36 0.11 2.55
C VAL A 79 -21.85 -0.10 2.57
N THR A 80 -22.49 0.45 3.59
CA THR A 80 -23.94 0.46 3.73
C THR A 80 -24.41 1.88 3.51
N ILE A 81 -25.35 2.08 2.59
CA ILE A 81 -26.00 3.37 2.37
C ILE A 81 -27.47 3.18 2.71
N ARG A 82 -27.91 3.81 3.80
CA ARG A 82 -29.27 3.69 4.34
C ARG A 82 -29.90 5.07 4.40
N GLY A 83 -30.55 5.48 3.31
CA GLY A 83 -31.12 6.83 3.20
C GLY A 83 -30.04 7.90 3.35
N ASN A 84 -30.15 8.74 4.39
CA ASN A 84 -29.18 9.80 4.66
C ASN A 84 -27.95 9.35 5.46
N ARG A 85 -27.84 8.06 5.81
CA ARG A 85 -26.72 7.53 6.60
C ARG A 85 -25.79 6.69 5.74
N VAL A 86 -24.50 6.95 5.86
CA VAL A 86 -23.43 6.18 5.23
C VAL A 86 -22.67 5.45 6.33
N GLY A 87 -22.74 4.12 6.30
CA GLY A 87 -22.00 3.23 7.17
C GLY A 87 -20.83 2.59 6.44
N ILE A 88 -19.62 2.93 6.84
CA ILE A 88 -18.39 2.31 6.36
C ILE A 88 -17.89 1.39 7.47
N ARG A 89 -17.98 0.09 7.21
CA ARG A 89 -17.50 -0.94 8.12
C ARG A 89 -16.18 -1.50 7.58
N SER A 90 -15.13 -1.21 8.32
CA SER A 90 -13.79 -1.78 8.17
C SER A 90 -13.42 -2.55 9.43
N LEU A 91 -12.31 -3.28 9.39
CA LEU A 91 -11.75 -4.06 10.50
C LEU A 91 -11.64 -3.29 11.82
N ILE A 92 -11.01 -2.13 11.72
CA ILE A 92 -10.59 -1.33 12.87
C ILE A 92 -11.66 -0.28 13.18
N ARG A 93 -12.52 0.02 12.20
CA ARG A 93 -13.44 1.15 12.25
C ARG A 93 -14.78 0.73 11.69
N ASN A 94 -15.76 0.64 12.56
CA ASN A 94 -17.15 0.69 12.18
C ASN A 94 -17.62 2.13 12.35
N GLN A 95 -17.82 2.84 11.24
CA GLN A 95 -18.20 4.24 11.28
C GLN A 95 -19.48 4.44 10.48
N GLU A 96 -20.50 4.88 11.19
CA GLU A 96 -21.72 5.40 10.59
C GLU A 96 -21.73 6.91 10.82
N PHE A 97 -22.18 7.66 9.81
CA PHE A 97 -22.37 9.10 9.89
C PHE A 97 -23.53 9.51 8.98
N ASP A 98 -24.19 10.60 9.38
CA ASP A 98 -25.20 11.25 8.57
C ASP A 98 -24.54 12.10 7.46
N ILE A 99 -25.19 12.20 6.31
CA ILE A 99 -24.73 13.02 5.18
C ILE A 99 -24.69 14.50 5.55
N SER A 100 -25.56 14.95 6.46
CA SER A 100 -25.54 16.32 6.97
C SER A 100 -24.27 16.65 7.77
N GLU A 101 -23.57 15.66 8.32
CA GLU A 101 -22.30 15.86 9.03
C GLU A 101 -21.12 16.09 8.07
N ILE A 102 -21.30 15.78 6.77
CA ILE A 102 -20.23 15.88 5.78
C ILE A 102 -19.94 17.34 5.46
N GLN A 103 -18.87 17.88 6.03
CA GLN A 103 -18.39 19.23 5.71
C GLN A 103 -17.72 19.30 4.33
N ARG A 104 -17.09 18.20 3.89
CA ARG A 104 -16.43 18.14 2.59
C ARG A 104 -16.30 16.71 2.08
N LEU A 105 -16.77 16.47 0.85
CA LEU A 105 -16.50 15.25 0.11
C LEU A 105 -15.42 15.52 -0.94
N SER A 106 -14.29 14.84 -0.87
CA SER A 106 -13.20 14.97 -1.86
C SER A 106 -13.11 13.72 -2.72
N TRP A 107 -13.39 13.90 -4.01
CA TRP A 107 -13.21 12.90 -5.05
C TRP A 107 -11.74 12.89 -5.47
N THR A 108 -11.05 11.79 -5.18
CA THR A 108 -9.61 11.69 -5.46
C THR A 108 -9.29 10.50 -6.32
N PHE A 109 -8.29 10.68 -7.15
CA PHE A 109 -7.74 9.64 -7.99
C PHE A 109 -6.29 9.41 -7.63
N PHE A 110 -5.97 8.18 -7.25
CA PHE A 110 -4.58 7.73 -7.18
C PHE A 110 -4.29 6.79 -8.35
N PRO A 111 -3.13 6.88 -9.01
CA PRO A 111 -2.78 5.96 -10.08
C PRO A 111 -2.75 4.49 -9.65
N ALA A 112 -2.52 4.25 -8.36
CA ALA A 112 -2.54 2.92 -7.74
C ALA A 112 -3.97 2.43 -7.46
N VAL A 113 -4.84 3.30 -6.95
CA VAL A 113 -6.16 2.95 -6.44
C VAL A 113 -7.24 3.24 -7.48
N ALA A 114 -8.28 2.40 -7.62
CA ALA A 114 -9.36 2.57 -8.60
C ALA A 114 -10.37 3.69 -8.27
N GLY A 115 -9.89 4.79 -7.70
CA GLY A 115 -10.67 5.90 -7.15
C GLY A 115 -10.81 5.78 -5.63
N ALA A 116 -10.69 6.92 -4.93
CA ALA A 116 -10.88 7.01 -3.50
C ALA A 116 -11.70 8.26 -3.15
N LEU A 117 -12.58 8.12 -2.15
CA LEU A 117 -13.44 9.17 -1.63
C LEU A 117 -12.96 9.52 -0.22
N PHE A 118 -12.77 10.80 0.05
CA PHE A 118 -12.46 11.28 1.40
C PHE A 118 -13.60 12.14 1.92
N PHE A 119 -14.18 11.71 3.04
CA PHE A 119 -15.16 12.45 3.81
C PHE A 119 -14.42 13.20 4.91
N ARG A 120 -14.59 14.53 4.96
CA ARG A 120 -14.19 15.34 6.10
C ARG A 120 -15.46 15.67 6.88
N LEU A 121 -15.49 15.15 8.10
CA LEU A 121 -16.47 15.44 9.12
C LEU A 121 -15.84 16.46 10.10
N GLU A 122 -16.61 16.96 11.06
CA GLU A 122 -16.15 18.01 11.98
C GLU A 122 -14.88 17.65 12.75
N GLN A 123 -14.81 16.43 13.30
CA GLN A 123 -13.68 15.98 14.12
C GLN A 123 -12.87 14.84 13.51
N ARG A 124 -13.27 14.33 12.34
CA ARG A 124 -12.65 13.13 11.76
C ARG A 124 -12.61 13.14 10.24
N ARG A 125 -11.63 12.42 9.70
CA ARG A 125 -11.51 12.15 8.27
C ARG A 125 -11.71 10.66 8.03
N VAL A 126 -12.59 10.35 7.08
CA VAL A 126 -12.94 8.99 6.68
C VAL A 126 -12.61 8.82 5.22
N SER A 127 -12.05 7.68 4.85
CA SER A 127 -11.69 7.36 3.47
C SER A 127 -12.40 6.10 3.02
N LEU A 128 -13.01 6.14 1.84
CA LEU A 128 -13.56 4.98 1.17
C LEU A 128 -12.79 4.74 -0.12
N SER A 129 -12.13 3.59 -0.22
CA SER A 129 -11.53 3.14 -1.49
C SER A 129 -12.60 2.44 -2.32
N LEU A 130 -12.76 2.83 -3.59
CA LEU A 130 -13.64 2.13 -4.51
C LEU A 130 -12.99 0.88 -5.11
N GLU A 131 -11.69 0.69 -4.86
CA GLU A 131 -10.98 -0.48 -5.33
C GLU A 131 -11.59 -1.76 -4.75
N GLY A 132 -11.73 -2.83 -5.53
CA GLY A 132 -12.28 -4.10 -5.06
C GLY A 132 -13.81 -4.18 -5.11
N PHE A 133 -14.55 -3.08 -5.17
CA PHE A 133 -15.98 -3.16 -5.47
C PHE A 133 -16.21 -3.61 -6.93
N SER A 134 -17.32 -4.30 -7.20
CA SER A 134 -17.67 -4.66 -8.58
C SER A 134 -17.84 -3.38 -9.42
N ARG A 135 -17.77 -3.50 -10.75
CA ARG A 135 -17.96 -2.32 -11.62
C ARG A 135 -19.32 -1.65 -11.37
N HIS A 136 -20.35 -2.47 -11.20
CA HIS A 136 -21.71 -2.00 -10.96
C HIS A 136 -21.82 -1.31 -9.60
N ASP A 137 -21.31 -1.93 -8.53
CA ASP A 137 -21.33 -1.36 -7.18
C ASP A 137 -20.58 -0.04 -7.10
N ARG A 138 -19.42 0.05 -7.77
CA ARG A 138 -18.65 1.30 -7.83
C ARG A 138 -19.45 2.43 -8.48
N LEU A 139 -20.09 2.17 -9.62
CA LEU A 139 -20.91 3.18 -10.29
C LEU A 139 -22.09 3.59 -9.42
N ARG A 140 -22.73 2.62 -8.76
CA ARG A 140 -23.84 2.87 -7.85
C ARG A 140 -23.43 3.70 -6.64
N ILE A 141 -22.31 3.38 -6.00
CA ILE A 141 -21.74 4.16 -4.90
C ILE A 141 -21.42 5.58 -5.37
N ILE A 142 -20.80 5.75 -6.54
CA ILE A 142 -20.48 7.06 -7.11
C ILE A 142 -21.76 7.87 -7.36
N SER A 143 -22.77 7.29 -8.03
CA SER A 143 -24.01 8.00 -8.35
C SER A 143 -24.75 8.38 -7.08
N VAL A 144 -24.96 7.44 -6.17
CA VAL A 144 -25.68 7.67 -4.91
C VAL A 144 -25.00 8.74 -4.07
N LEU A 145 -23.68 8.72 -3.92
CA LEU A 145 -22.97 9.76 -3.16
C LEU A 145 -22.92 11.11 -3.89
N ARG A 146 -22.91 11.11 -5.22
CA ARG A 146 -22.93 12.33 -6.02
C ARG A 146 -24.27 13.07 -5.88
N ASP A 147 -25.36 12.31 -5.79
CA ASP A 147 -26.73 12.82 -5.70
C ASP A 147 -27.09 13.20 -4.25
N LEU A 148 -26.67 12.40 -3.27
CA LEU A 148 -27.00 12.66 -1.86
C LEU A 148 -26.24 13.84 -1.25
N VAL A 149 -25.00 14.08 -1.68
CA VAL A 149 -24.15 15.13 -1.11
C VAL A 149 -24.29 16.43 -1.91
N PRO A 150 -24.56 17.60 -1.31
CA PRO A 150 -24.68 18.86 -2.04
C PRO A 150 -23.40 19.23 -2.82
N GLU A 151 -23.53 19.80 -4.01
CA GLU A 151 -22.39 20.17 -4.87
C GLU A 151 -21.39 21.12 -4.20
N SER A 152 -21.89 22.04 -3.38
CA SER A 152 -21.09 23.03 -2.67
C SER A 152 -20.02 22.42 -1.75
N VAL A 153 -20.27 21.20 -1.23
CA VAL A 153 -19.33 20.50 -0.35
C VAL A 153 -18.44 19.50 -1.11
N GLN A 154 -18.71 19.24 -2.38
CA GLN A 154 -17.94 18.32 -3.21
C GLN A 154 -16.71 18.99 -3.82
N ARG A 155 -15.56 18.30 -3.83
CA ARG A 155 -14.32 18.78 -4.44
C ARG A 155 -13.66 17.72 -5.28
N GLY A 156 -13.06 18.13 -6.41
CA GLY A 156 -12.31 17.22 -7.29
C GLY A 156 -13.17 16.34 -8.18
N TRP A 157 -14.50 16.54 -8.20
CA TRP A 157 -15.43 15.79 -9.03
C TRP A 157 -15.03 15.79 -10.53
N PRO A 158 -14.70 16.92 -11.18
CA PRO A 158 -14.39 16.92 -12.61
C PRO A 158 -13.19 16.05 -12.99
N GLU A 159 -12.13 16.10 -12.17
CA GLU A 159 -10.93 15.27 -12.36
C GLU A 159 -11.24 13.78 -12.15
N PHE A 160 -12.02 13.47 -11.11
CA PHE A 160 -12.43 12.11 -10.80
C PHE A 160 -13.37 11.53 -11.87
N CYS A 161 -14.31 12.33 -12.36
CA CYS A 161 -15.25 11.96 -13.39
C CYS A 161 -14.53 11.47 -14.65
N ARG A 162 -13.61 12.29 -15.18
CA ARG A 162 -12.81 11.94 -16.35
C ARG A 162 -11.95 10.70 -16.16
N ARG A 163 -11.30 10.56 -14.98
CA ARG A 163 -10.28 9.52 -14.76
C ARG A 163 -10.84 8.19 -14.24
N VAL A 164 -11.99 8.23 -13.57
CA VAL A 164 -12.58 7.06 -12.89
C VAL A 164 -14.00 6.83 -13.35
N ALA A 165 -14.90 7.80 -13.18
CA ALA A 165 -16.33 7.58 -13.35
C ALA A 165 -16.71 7.25 -14.81
N LEU A 166 -16.30 8.07 -15.78
CA LEU A 166 -16.58 7.83 -17.21
C LEU A 166 -15.97 6.52 -17.73
N PRO A 167 -14.67 6.22 -17.52
CA PRO A 167 -14.12 4.93 -17.93
C PRO A 167 -14.87 3.74 -17.30
N LEU A 168 -15.28 3.88 -16.05
CA LEU A 168 -16.04 2.86 -15.34
C LEU A 168 -17.46 2.71 -15.93
N ARG A 169 -18.13 3.81 -16.29
CA ARG A 169 -19.48 3.80 -16.91
C ARG A 169 -19.44 3.18 -18.28
N ASP A 170 -18.53 3.64 -19.12
CA ASP A 170 -18.42 3.23 -20.53
C ASP A 170 -17.83 1.81 -20.66
N GLY A 171 -17.31 1.25 -19.56
CA GLY A 171 -16.71 -0.09 -19.57
C GLY A 171 -15.39 -0.14 -20.32
N ARG A 172 -14.84 1.03 -20.64
CA ARG A 172 -13.51 1.16 -21.19
C ARG A 172 -12.58 0.60 -20.12
N PRO A 173 -11.88 -0.51 -20.39
CA PRO A 173 -10.88 -1.00 -19.44
C PRO A 173 -9.98 0.19 -19.21
N ARG A 174 -9.88 0.65 -17.95
CA ARG A 174 -8.96 1.72 -17.55
C ARG A 174 -7.67 1.36 -18.23
N LYS A 175 -7.25 2.10 -19.28
CA LYS A 175 -6.02 1.80 -20.03
C LYS A 175 -5.00 1.63 -18.93
N PRO A 176 -4.59 0.39 -18.60
CA PRO A 176 -3.68 0.20 -17.50
C PRO A 176 -2.50 0.97 -18.00
N ARG A 177 -2.18 2.13 -17.40
CA ARG A 177 -1.05 2.95 -17.85
C ARG A 177 0.05 1.94 -18.05
N GLU A 178 0.45 1.71 -19.30
CA GLU A 178 0.95 0.43 -19.81
C GLU A 178 2.27 0.09 -19.13
N LYS A 179 2.22 -0.23 -17.85
CA LYS A 179 3.14 -1.12 -17.19
C LYS A 179 2.82 -2.40 -17.90
N ARG A 180 3.58 -2.67 -18.97
CA ARG A 180 3.67 -3.95 -19.67
C ARG A 180 3.38 -5.07 -18.68
N ILE A 181 2.10 -5.42 -18.51
CA ILE A 181 1.72 -6.66 -17.87
C ILE A 181 2.13 -7.59 -18.98
N ASN A 182 3.35 -8.11 -18.86
CA ASN A 182 3.87 -9.03 -19.84
C ASN A 182 2.76 -10.08 -20.01
N PRO A 183 2.14 -10.22 -21.19
CA PRO A 183 1.01 -11.14 -21.36
C PRO A 183 1.43 -12.59 -21.06
N ARG A 184 2.74 -12.85 -20.95
CA ARG A 184 3.33 -14.12 -20.47
C ARG A 184 3.45 -14.24 -18.94
N ALA A 185 3.11 -13.21 -18.17
CA ALA A 185 3.17 -13.25 -16.71
C ALA A 185 2.03 -14.13 -16.19
N ARG A 186 2.31 -15.43 -16.07
CA ARG A 186 1.36 -16.41 -15.53
C ARG A 186 0.85 -15.91 -14.17
N PRO A 187 -0.48 -15.90 -13.95
CA PRO A 187 -1.03 -15.54 -12.66
C PRO A 187 -0.44 -16.47 -11.60
N VAL A 188 0.09 -15.91 -10.51
CA VAL A 188 0.64 -16.71 -9.42
C VAL A 188 -0.48 -16.97 -8.43
N ARG A 189 -0.84 -18.24 -8.31
CA ARG A 189 -1.73 -18.67 -7.24
C ARG A 189 -0.91 -18.67 -5.95
N ILE A 190 -1.22 -17.73 -5.07
CA ILE A 190 -0.68 -17.71 -3.72
C ILE A 190 -1.50 -18.74 -2.94
N THR A 191 -0.91 -19.91 -2.73
CA THR A 191 -1.53 -21.01 -1.97
C THR A 191 -0.89 -21.12 -0.60
N ARG A 192 -1.62 -21.70 0.36
CA ARG A 192 -1.09 -22.06 1.69
C ARG A 192 0.21 -22.88 1.56
N LYS A 193 0.28 -23.76 0.56
CA LYS A 193 1.46 -24.59 0.25
C LYS A 193 2.73 -23.78 -0.03
N ASN A 194 2.62 -22.60 -0.65
CA ASN A 194 3.78 -21.75 -0.90
C ASN A 194 4.37 -21.17 0.40
N TYR A 195 3.49 -20.78 1.34
CA TYR A 195 3.92 -20.31 2.66
C TYR A 195 4.46 -21.44 3.52
N ASP A 196 3.84 -22.61 3.44
CA ASP A 196 4.35 -23.80 4.11
C ASP A 196 5.75 -24.11 3.63
N ARG A 197 6.01 -24.06 2.32
CA ARG A 197 7.35 -24.25 1.78
C ARG A 197 8.37 -23.23 2.29
N ILE A 198 7.98 -21.97 2.45
CA ILE A 198 8.83 -20.93 3.04
C ILE A 198 9.08 -21.24 4.52
N ALA A 199 8.05 -21.55 5.29
CA ALA A 199 8.18 -21.86 6.72
C ALA A 199 8.98 -23.14 6.97
N THR A 200 8.84 -24.16 6.12
CA THR A 200 9.65 -25.38 6.16
C THR A 200 11.15 -25.07 6.04
N VAL A 201 11.53 -23.99 5.36
CA VAL A 201 12.94 -23.55 5.28
C VAL A 201 13.29 -22.60 6.43
N MET A 202 12.41 -21.64 6.74
CA MET A 202 12.70 -20.57 7.72
C MET A 202 12.74 -21.08 9.17
N ILE A 203 11.91 -22.06 9.54
CA ILE A 203 11.89 -22.60 10.91
C ILE A 203 13.21 -23.32 11.23
N PRO A 204 13.69 -24.30 10.43
CA PRO A 204 15.01 -24.90 10.66
C PRO A 204 16.14 -23.88 10.64
N LEU A 205 16.10 -22.92 9.72
CA LEU A 205 17.12 -21.86 9.65
C LEU A 205 17.15 -21.03 10.93
N SER A 206 15.99 -20.70 11.50
CA SER A 206 15.89 -19.99 12.79
C SER A 206 16.42 -20.82 13.96
N ILE A 207 16.24 -22.16 13.94
CA ILE A 207 16.80 -23.06 14.95
C ILE A 207 18.33 -23.07 14.86
N VAL A 208 18.90 -23.24 13.66
CA VAL A 208 20.35 -23.23 13.45
C VAL A 208 20.94 -21.89 13.92
N TYR A 209 20.32 -20.78 13.51
CA TYR A 209 20.71 -19.45 13.96
C TYR A 209 20.64 -19.32 15.50
N ALA A 210 19.58 -19.81 16.14
CA ALA A 210 19.45 -19.76 17.59
C ALA A 210 20.52 -20.58 18.33
N LEU A 211 20.86 -21.77 17.81
CA LEU A 211 21.90 -22.62 18.38
C LEU A 211 23.30 -22.01 18.19
N VAL A 212 23.57 -21.44 17.01
CA VAL A 212 24.83 -20.74 16.73
C VAL A 212 24.96 -19.51 17.62
N ALA A 213 23.91 -18.71 17.75
CA ALA A 213 23.88 -17.56 18.63
C ALA A 213 24.05 -17.94 20.10
N TRP A 214 23.37 -18.98 20.56
CA TRP A 214 23.54 -19.46 21.93
C TRP A 214 24.97 -19.93 22.19
N LYS A 215 25.54 -20.75 21.29
CA LYS A 215 26.86 -21.35 21.50
C LYS A 215 28.01 -20.37 21.33
N LEU A 216 27.96 -19.49 20.32
CA LEU A 216 29.06 -18.57 20.03
C LEU A 216 29.02 -17.31 20.90
N LEU A 217 27.84 -16.94 21.40
CA LEU A 217 27.63 -15.63 22.04
C LEU A 217 27.10 -15.69 23.45
N ASN A 218 26.80 -16.90 23.94
CA ASN A 218 26.18 -17.10 25.23
C ASN A 218 24.87 -16.31 25.40
N ALA A 219 24.06 -16.24 24.33
CA ALA A 219 22.79 -15.50 24.28
C ALA A 219 21.58 -16.46 24.33
N PRO A 220 21.20 -16.99 25.51
CA PRO A 220 20.13 -17.99 25.62
C PRO A 220 18.76 -17.45 25.23
N GLN A 221 18.52 -16.13 25.33
CA GLN A 221 17.28 -15.48 24.88
C GLN A 221 16.95 -15.72 23.41
N VAL A 222 17.95 -16.01 22.57
CA VAL A 222 17.76 -16.26 21.13
C VAL A 222 17.11 -17.63 20.86
N LEU A 223 17.11 -18.54 21.84
CA LEU A 223 16.42 -19.83 21.76
C LEU A 223 14.90 -19.70 21.61
N ALA A 224 14.32 -18.54 21.96
CA ALA A 224 12.90 -18.27 21.72
C ALA A 224 12.57 -18.00 20.24
N SER A 225 13.56 -17.65 19.41
CA SER A 225 13.33 -17.21 18.02
C SER A 225 12.59 -18.22 17.14
N PRO A 226 12.83 -19.55 17.20
CA PRO A 226 12.09 -20.50 16.37
C PRO A 226 10.60 -20.56 16.71
N PHE A 227 10.24 -20.37 17.99
CA PHE A 227 8.85 -20.32 18.42
C PHE A 227 8.14 -19.08 17.88
N ILE A 228 8.83 -17.94 17.81
CA ILE A 228 8.30 -16.71 17.20
C ILE A 228 8.07 -16.91 15.70
N VAL A 229 9.03 -17.52 14.99
CA VAL A 229 8.90 -17.81 13.55
C VAL A 229 7.76 -18.80 13.29
N ALA A 230 7.66 -19.87 14.09
CA ALA A 230 6.59 -20.86 13.99
C ALA A 230 5.22 -20.26 14.31
N GLY A 231 5.12 -19.43 15.36
CA GLY A 231 3.90 -18.71 15.72
C GLY A 231 3.44 -17.76 14.60
N GLY A 232 4.36 -16.98 14.02
CA GLY A 232 4.08 -16.12 12.87
C GLY A 232 3.59 -16.91 11.65
N TRP A 233 4.20 -18.07 11.37
CA TRP A 233 3.71 -18.97 10.33
C TRP A 233 2.31 -19.51 10.62
N ILE A 234 2.01 -19.95 11.85
CA ILE A 234 0.67 -20.45 12.23
C ILE A 234 -0.39 -19.38 11.97
N VAL A 235 -0.15 -18.14 12.43
CA VAL A 235 -1.07 -17.01 12.22
C VAL A 235 -1.32 -16.75 10.73
N LEU A 236 -0.25 -16.67 9.93
CA LEU A 236 -0.34 -16.52 8.48
C LEU A 236 -1.12 -17.68 7.85
N ARG A 237 -0.80 -18.91 8.28
CA ARG A 237 -1.39 -20.16 7.78
C ARG A 237 -2.89 -20.24 8.04
N PHE A 238 -3.40 -19.69 9.13
CA PHE A 238 -4.84 -19.63 9.41
C PHE A 238 -5.55 -18.42 8.79
N SER A 239 -4.80 -17.38 8.44
CA SER A 239 -5.35 -16.19 7.78
C SER A 239 -5.56 -16.40 6.26
N ILE A 240 -4.87 -17.37 5.64
CA ILE A 240 -4.98 -17.67 4.20
C ILE A 240 -6.01 -18.78 3.94
N SER A 241 -6.96 -18.53 3.02
CA SER A 241 -7.90 -19.56 2.54
C SER A 241 -7.16 -20.77 1.94
N ARG A 242 -7.65 -21.98 2.21
CA ARG A 242 -7.09 -23.25 1.68
C ARG A 242 -7.06 -23.26 0.15
N GLU A 243 -8.00 -22.59 -0.49
CA GLU A 243 -8.14 -22.56 -1.95
C GLU A 243 -7.12 -21.61 -2.62
N GLY A 244 -6.45 -20.76 -1.84
CA GLY A 244 -5.50 -19.78 -2.32
C GLY A 244 -6.16 -18.66 -3.13
N PHE A 245 -5.39 -17.60 -3.38
CA PHE A 245 -5.86 -16.46 -4.16
C PHE A 245 -5.03 -16.34 -5.44
N VAL A 246 -5.70 -16.11 -6.56
CA VAL A 246 -5.04 -15.85 -7.83
C VAL A 246 -4.59 -14.40 -7.83
N VAL A 247 -3.29 -14.17 -7.66
CA VAL A 247 -2.70 -12.84 -7.78
C VAL A 247 -2.06 -12.75 -9.16
N HIS A 248 -2.65 -11.95 -10.02
CA HIS A 248 -2.00 -11.52 -11.25
C HIS A 248 -0.71 -10.83 -10.85
N ARG A 249 0.44 -11.32 -11.35
CA ARG A 249 1.72 -10.68 -11.09
C ARG A 249 1.62 -9.27 -11.65
N VAL A 250 1.43 -8.30 -10.76
CA VAL A 250 1.81 -6.94 -11.07
C VAL A 250 3.32 -7.05 -11.29
N PRO A 251 3.84 -6.85 -12.51
CA PRO A 251 5.28 -6.85 -12.69
C PRO A 251 5.83 -5.88 -11.64
N LEU A 252 6.91 -6.26 -10.95
CA LEU A 252 7.75 -5.39 -10.10
C LEU A 252 8.41 -4.31 -10.98
N THR A 253 7.59 -3.64 -11.78
CA THR A 253 7.86 -2.34 -12.31
C THR A 253 7.76 -1.45 -11.10
N PHE A 254 8.90 -1.28 -10.43
CA PHE A 254 9.03 -0.23 -9.46
C PHE A 254 8.47 1.04 -10.11
N THR A 255 7.34 1.54 -9.58
CA THR A 255 6.82 2.84 -10.02
C THR A 255 7.92 3.88 -9.81
N ALA A 256 7.87 5.06 -10.45
CA ALA A 256 8.85 6.11 -10.13
C ALA A 256 8.90 6.40 -8.61
N GLN A 257 7.79 6.14 -7.90
CA GLN A 257 7.71 6.16 -6.44
C GLN A 257 8.44 4.98 -5.79
N ASP A 258 8.22 3.74 -6.22
CA ASP A 258 8.92 2.57 -5.67
C ASP A 258 10.43 2.57 -6.02
N ARG A 259 10.81 3.15 -7.17
CA ARG A 259 12.21 3.36 -7.60
C ARG A 259 12.91 4.45 -6.79
N ALA A 260 12.18 5.39 -6.22
CA ALA A 260 12.72 6.37 -5.27
C ALA A 260 12.69 5.82 -3.84
N MET A 261 11.70 4.98 -3.53
CA MET A 261 11.52 4.36 -2.23
C MET A 261 12.59 3.30 -1.94
N LEU A 262 12.95 2.47 -2.92
CA LEU A 262 13.97 1.44 -2.78
C LEU A 262 15.37 2.02 -2.45
N PRO A 263 15.92 3.01 -3.18
CA PRO A 263 17.15 3.66 -2.77
C PRO A 263 16.99 4.43 -1.46
N SER A 264 15.81 4.99 -1.13
CA SER A 264 15.61 5.59 0.19
C SER A 264 15.65 4.56 1.33
N MET A 265 15.19 3.33 1.08
CA MET A 265 15.26 2.22 2.04
C MET A 265 16.68 1.67 2.15
N ILE A 266 17.40 1.59 1.03
CA ILE A 266 18.82 1.21 1.01
C ILE A 266 19.65 2.30 1.71
N LEU A 267 19.36 3.58 1.51
CA LEU A 267 20.00 4.70 2.20
C LEU A 267 19.65 4.74 3.68
N MET A 268 18.43 4.33 4.06
CA MET A 268 18.03 4.30 5.46
C MET A 268 18.61 3.08 6.19
N GLY A 269 18.54 1.89 5.58
CA GLY A 269 19.18 0.69 6.12
C GLY A 269 20.70 0.80 6.11
N GLY A 270 21.29 1.24 5.01
CA GLY A 270 22.72 1.49 4.87
C GLY A 270 23.19 2.67 5.73
N GLY A 271 22.38 3.71 5.88
CA GLY A 271 22.64 4.83 6.78
C GLY A 271 22.62 4.40 8.24
N MET A 272 21.71 3.50 8.63
CA MET A 272 21.75 2.90 9.97
C MET A 272 23.01 2.06 10.18
N VAL A 273 23.35 1.18 9.23
CA VAL A 273 24.59 0.39 9.30
C VAL A 273 25.82 1.30 9.38
N LEU A 274 25.85 2.41 8.63
CA LEU A 274 26.95 3.38 8.64
C LEU A 274 27.02 4.15 9.96
N ILE A 275 25.89 4.67 10.47
CA ILE A 275 25.81 5.35 11.77
C ILE A 275 26.35 4.42 12.87
N PHE A 276 25.98 3.14 12.83
CA PHE A 276 26.45 2.14 13.78
C PHE A 276 27.94 1.80 13.60
N ALA A 277 28.43 1.68 12.36
CA ALA A 277 29.86 1.46 12.10
C ALA A 277 30.72 2.64 12.59
N LEU A 278 30.23 3.87 12.41
CA LEU A 278 30.89 5.09 12.89
C LEU A 278 30.88 5.19 14.42
N ASP A 279 29.78 4.77 15.09
CA ASP A 279 29.71 4.69 16.56
C ASP A 279 30.72 3.67 17.11
N ASN A 280 30.84 2.50 16.47
CA ASN A 280 31.83 1.48 16.82
C ASN A 280 33.28 1.91 16.56
N TRP A 281 33.51 2.91 15.68
CA TRP A 281 34.82 3.55 15.49
C TRP A 281 35.10 4.69 16.47
N GLY A 282 34.23 4.91 17.46
CA GLY A 282 34.42 5.93 18.49
C GLY A 282 34.15 7.36 18.03
N ILE A 283 33.44 7.54 16.91
CA ILE A 283 33.05 8.86 16.43
C ILE A 283 31.89 9.39 17.26
N ASP A 284 31.97 10.64 17.69
CA ASP A 284 30.94 11.28 18.52
C ASP A 284 29.53 11.16 17.87
N LYS A 285 28.59 10.60 18.64
CA LYS A 285 27.18 10.39 18.28
C LYS A 285 26.51 11.65 17.73
N ARG A 286 26.95 12.85 18.13
CA ARG A 286 26.45 14.14 17.64
C ARG A 286 26.87 14.40 16.19
N ILE A 287 28.09 14.02 15.81
CA ILE A 287 28.61 14.15 14.45
C ILE A 287 27.89 13.14 13.54
N VAL A 288 27.72 11.91 14.03
CA VAL A 288 27.00 10.85 13.34
C VAL A 288 25.53 11.24 13.06
N ALA A 289 24.84 11.80 14.05
CA ALA A 289 23.46 12.29 13.89
C ALA A 289 23.36 13.50 12.95
N GLY A 290 24.35 14.41 12.99
CA GLY A 290 24.40 15.60 12.12
C GLY A 290 24.58 15.27 10.64
N ILE A 291 25.32 14.19 10.32
CA ILE A 291 25.58 13.76 8.94
C ILE A 291 24.40 12.96 8.35
N GLY A 292 23.73 12.12 9.15
CA GLY A 292 22.70 11.20 8.65
C GLY A 292 21.32 11.81 8.37
N LEU A 293 20.92 12.86 9.09
CA LEU A 293 19.55 13.43 9.03
C LEU A 293 19.26 14.33 7.80
N PRO A 294 20.17 15.25 7.38
CA PRO A 294 19.90 16.18 6.28
C PRO A 294 19.62 15.53 4.91
N PRO A 295 20.32 14.45 4.49
CA PRO A 295 20.04 13.78 3.21
C PRO A 295 18.65 13.12 3.16
N LEU A 296 18.16 12.61 4.30
CA LEU A 296 16.86 11.93 4.38
C LEU A 296 15.68 12.91 4.27
N LEU A 297 15.83 14.13 4.80
CA LEU A 297 14.79 15.15 4.77
C LEU A 297 14.77 15.95 3.45
N SER A 298 15.95 16.31 2.91
CA SER A 298 16.07 17.12 1.69
C SER A 298 15.56 16.40 0.43
N GLY A 299 15.85 15.11 0.27
CA GLY A 299 15.39 14.31 -0.87
C GLY A 299 13.87 14.16 -0.91
N ARG A 300 13.22 13.99 0.25
CA ARG A 300 11.75 13.89 0.33
C ARG A 300 11.07 15.22 0.01
N LEU A 301 11.61 16.33 0.52
CA LEU A 301 11.03 17.66 0.31
C LEU A 301 11.04 18.06 -1.18
N LEU A 302 12.18 17.90 -1.87
CA LEU A 302 12.31 18.22 -3.30
C LEU A 302 11.33 17.44 -4.17
N LEU A 303 11.17 16.14 -3.92
CA LEU A 303 10.22 15.29 -4.63
C LEU A 303 8.76 15.72 -4.42
N THR A 304 8.41 16.17 -3.20
CA THR A 304 7.05 16.65 -2.92
C THR A 304 6.76 17.99 -3.61
N LEU A 305 7.71 18.92 -3.62
CA LEU A 305 7.57 20.22 -4.26
C LEU A 305 7.46 20.11 -5.78
N GLN A 306 8.30 19.28 -6.41
CA GLN A 306 8.26 19.06 -7.85
C GLN A 306 6.90 18.47 -8.28
N ARG A 307 6.42 17.44 -7.57
CA ARG A 307 5.10 16.84 -7.83
C ARG A 307 3.96 17.85 -7.68
N TRP A 308 4.02 18.71 -6.67
CA TRP A 308 3.00 19.73 -6.46
C TRP A 308 2.92 20.72 -7.64
N LYS A 309 4.07 21.20 -8.13
CA LYS A 309 4.16 22.13 -9.26
C LYS A 309 3.62 21.50 -10.55
N GLU A 310 4.05 20.28 -10.87
CA GLU A 310 3.59 19.53 -12.05
C GLU A 310 2.07 19.29 -12.02
N ASN A 311 1.53 18.90 -10.86
CA ASN A 311 0.10 18.64 -10.72
C ASN A 311 -0.73 19.93 -10.88
N LYS A 312 -0.27 21.06 -10.32
CA LYS A 312 -0.96 22.35 -10.49
C LYS A 312 -1.02 22.79 -11.96
N GLN A 313 0.09 22.70 -12.69
CA GLN A 313 0.12 23.05 -14.11
C GLN A 313 -0.72 22.09 -14.97
N TRP A 314 -0.70 20.79 -14.67
CA TRP A 314 -1.50 19.80 -15.39
C TRP A 314 -3.00 20.07 -15.23
N LYS A 315 -3.46 20.47 -14.04
CA LYS A 315 -4.87 20.81 -13.79
C LYS A 315 -5.31 22.02 -14.60
N LEU A 316 -4.49 23.07 -14.67
CA LEU A 316 -4.81 24.28 -15.43
C LEU A 316 -4.94 23.99 -16.93
N ARG A 317 -4.02 23.19 -17.50
CA ARG A 317 -4.04 22.83 -18.94
C ARG A 317 -5.25 21.98 -19.34
N ASN A 318 -5.82 21.22 -18.41
CA ASN A 318 -6.86 20.24 -18.71
C ASN A 318 -8.27 20.66 -18.25
N LYS A 319 -8.47 21.93 -17.85
CA LYS A 319 -9.74 22.40 -17.30
C LYS A 319 -10.93 22.12 -18.23
N HIS A 320 -10.83 22.51 -19.51
CA HIS A 320 -11.88 22.28 -20.51
C HIS A 320 -12.28 20.80 -20.63
N VAL A 321 -11.29 19.89 -20.68
CA VAL A 321 -11.57 18.45 -20.78
C VAL A 321 -12.24 17.90 -19.53
N PHE A 322 -12.04 18.52 -18.36
CA PHE A 322 -12.78 18.12 -17.16
C PHE A 322 -14.22 18.59 -17.20
N ASP A 323 -14.47 19.81 -17.70
CA ASP A 323 -15.81 20.36 -17.83
C ASP A 323 -16.63 19.54 -18.85
N GLU A 324 -16.03 19.16 -19.99
CA GLU A 324 -16.63 18.23 -20.96
C GLU A 324 -16.94 16.85 -20.35
N ALA A 325 -16.04 16.32 -19.52
CA ALA A 325 -16.26 15.04 -18.86
C ALA A 325 -17.42 15.08 -17.85
N VAL A 326 -17.60 16.21 -17.14
CA VAL A 326 -18.74 16.39 -16.24
C VAL A 326 -20.04 16.47 -17.04
N ALA A 327 -20.06 17.26 -18.11
CA ALA A 327 -21.24 17.35 -18.98
C ALA A 327 -21.61 15.99 -19.59
N ALA A 328 -20.63 15.22 -20.06
CA ALA A 328 -20.87 13.87 -20.59
C ALA A 328 -21.41 12.90 -19.52
N TRP A 329 -20.97 13.05 -18.26
CA TRP A 329 -21.54 12.26 -17.16
C TRP A 329 -23.00 12.61 -16.91
N GLU A 330 -23.32 13.90 -16.80
CA GLU A 330 -24.66 14.42 -16.51
C GLU A 330 -25.66 14.13 -17.63
N ASN A 331 -25.24 14.26 -18.89
CA ASN A 331 -26.10 14.01 -20.05
C ASN A 331 -26.32 12.52 -20.34
N GLY A 332 -25.61 11.62 -19.65
CA GLY A 332 -25.60 10.19 -19.98
C GLY A 332 -24.99 9.85 -21.35
N THR A 333 -24.58 10.84 -22.13
CA THR A 333 -23.96 10.66 -23.45
C THR A 333 -22.46 10.34 -23.30
N PRO A 334 -21.91 9.44 -24.13
CA PRO A 334 -20.47 9.27 -24.19
C PRO A 334 -19.83 10.58 -24.66
N PRO A 335 -18.65 10.99 -24.13
CA PRO A 335 -17.99 12.22 -24.56
C PRO A 335 -17.64 12.14 -26.05
N ASP A 336 -18.18 13.08 -26.84
CA ASP A 336 -18.18 13.09 -28.32
C ASP A 336 -16.78 13.24 -28.96
N GLY A 337 -15.70 13.32 -28.17
CA GLY A 337 -14.33 13.57 -28.62
C GLY A 337 -13.46 12.34 -28.92
N GLU A 338 -13.92 11.12 -28.67
CA GLU A 338 -13.27 9.88 -29.15
C GLU A 338 -14.18 9.11 -30.12
N ALA A 339 -14.87 9.84 -30.99
CA ALA A 339 -15.41 9.28 -32.22
C ALA A 339 -14.26 8.58 -32.99
N GLN A 340 -14.30 7.25 -32.97
CA GLN A 340 -13.82 6.40 -34.06
C GLN A 340 -12.49 6.83 -34.71
N THR A 341 -11.37 6.70 -33.99
CA THR A 341 -10.16 6.14 -34.64
C THR A 341 -10.33 4.63 -34.75
N GLY A 342 -11.44 4.24 -35.36
CA GLY A 342 -11.80 2.88 -35.75
C GLY A 342 -11.40 2.67 -37.19
N ASP A 343 -10.11 2.82 -37.49
CA ASP A 343 -9.45 2.14 -38.60
C ASP A 343 -8.34 1.27 -38.00
N GLY A 344 -8.78 0.29 -37.20
CA GLY A 344 -7.98 -0.88 -36.87
C GLY A 344 -8.01 -1.86 -38.04
N PRO A 345 -6.87 -2.43 -38.48
CA PRO A 345 -6.68 -3.13 -39.76
C PRO A 345 -7.34 -4.53 -39.89
N ALA A 346 -8.46 -4.77 -39.22
CA ALA A 346 -9.14 -6.07 -39.23
C ALA A 346 -10.01 -6.30 -40.48
N ALA A 347 -10.32 -5.27 -41.28
CA ALA A 347 -11.18 -5.40 -42.46
C ALA A 347 -10.45 -5.67 -43.80
N LYS A 348 -9.11 -5.73 -43.83
CA LYS A 348 -8.34 -5.95 -45.08
C LYS A 348 -7.94 -7.41 -45.39
N ARG A 349 -8.50 -8.41 -44.69
CA ARG A 349 -8.21 -9.84 -44.96
C ARG A 349 -9.29 -10.60 -45.75
N ALA A 350 -10.31 -9.93 -46.28
CA ALA A 350 -11.38 -10.57 -47.05
C ALA A 350 -11.32 -10.32 -48.58
N SER A 351 -10.21 -9.82 -49.13
CA SER A 351 -10.03 -9.57 -50.57
C SER A 351 -8.71 -10.14 -51.11
N TYR A 352 -8.42 -11.40 -50.74
CA TYR A 352 -7.49 -12.27 -51.45
C TYR A 352 -8.00 -13.69 -51.29
N ARG A 353 -9.03 -14.01 -52.07
CA ARG A 353 -9.34 -15.36 -52.55
C ARG A 353 -9.82 -15.25 -53.97
#